data_AF-A0A8J3VSJ7-F1
#
_entry.id   AF-A0A8J3VSJ7-F1
#
_cell.length_a   1.000
_cell.length_b   1.000
_cell.length_c   1.000
_cell.angle_alpha   90.00
_cell.angle_beta   90.00
_cell.angle_gamma   90.00
#
_symmetry.space_group_name_H-M   'P 1'
#
loop_
_entity.id
_entity.type
_entity.pdbx_description
1 polymer ?
#
loop_
_entity_poly.entity_id
_entity_poly.type
_entity_poly.pdbx_seq_one_letter_code
_entity_poly.pdbx_strand_id
1 'polypeptide(L)'
;MTSDLSGYDIHYYPTGATDISSGAVAPWMLSLENTINGNDPGNKPMYVEEVGWKYGWDSTNDAQPHVSDYTYGLNMAAMGIQLACDGASAPMASRLADLGSPKVWGMYDGAGGDTSLRPWSYSWTMLTQAFPKDATLYKPTQPTSVFTMLGSIGSGSSRHWSIAVANLTSNTSTQTFTLPNSAGRTLHAYRYVDGTRATNSDGFPASTDTVTAASNGDVTVSVAADSMLLLSDIDG
;
A
#
# COMPACT_ATOMS: atom_id res chain seq x y z
N MET A 1 -29.39 -3.38 -17.35
CA MET A 1 -27.90 -3.35 -17.27
C MET A 1 -27.37 -3.69 -15.89
N THR A 2 -28.16 -3.64 -14.81
CA THR A 2 -27.68 -3.83 -13.42
C THR A 2 -27.49 -5.29 -12.97
N SER A 3 -28.04 -6.30 -13.65
CA SER A 3 -27.92 -7.71 -13.25
C SER A 3 -26.67 -8.44 -13.78
N ASP A 4 -26.04 -7.90 -14.83
CA ASP A 4 -25.05 -8.65 -15.62
C ASP A 4 -23.60 -8.31 -15.23
N LEU A 5 -23.40 -7.25 -14.45
CA LEU A 5 -22.10 -6.81 -13.94
C LEU A 5 -21.90 -7.30 -12.50
N SER A 6 -20.81 -8.02 -12.24
CA SER A 6 -20.43 -8.51 -10.91
C SER A 6 -19.48 -7.57 -10.14
N GLY A 7 -19.00 -6.51 -10.79
CA GLY A 7 -18.03 -5.57 -10.22
C GLY A 7 -17.81 -4.38 -11.16
N TYR A 8 -17.09 -3.39 -10.64
CA TYR A 8 -16.63 -2.22 -11.38
C TYR A 8 -15.11 -2.28 -11.49
N ASP A 9 -14.59 -1.85 -12.64
CA ASP A 9 -13.17 -1.70 -12.88
C ASP A 9 -12.87 -0.25 -13.29
N ILE A 10 -11.75 0.27 -12.78
CA ILE A 10 -11.17 1.55 -13.12
C ILE A 10 -9.64 1.45 -13.13
N HIS A 11 -9.02 2.31 -13.92
CA HIS A 11 -7.58 2.56 -13.84
C HIS A 11 -7.35 3.95 -13.23
N TYR A 12 -6.34 4.08 -12.37
CA TYR A 12 -6.05 5.36 -11.71
C TYR A 12 -4.57 5.72 -11.78
N TYR A 13 -4.30 6.88 -12.36
CA TYR A 13 -2.96 7.40 -12.56
C TYR A 13 -2.88 8.88 -12.19
N PRO A 14 -2.66 9.24 -10.92
CA PRO A 14 -2.47 10.63 -10.52
C PRO A 14 -1.26 11.22 -11.25
N THR A 15 -1.31 12.49 -11.60
CA THR A 15 -0.30 13.14 -12.46
C THR A 15 0.42 14.28 -11.75
N GLY A 16 -0.18 14.84 -10.69
CA GLY A 16 0.43 15.88 -9.88
C GLY A 16 1.52 15.33 -8.97
N ALA A 17 2.51 16.17 -8.69
CA ALA A 17 3.62 15.89 -7.78
C ALA A 17 3.15 15.60 -6.34
N THR A 18 1.97 16.08 -5.97
CA THR A 18 1.43 16.03 -4.61
C THR A 18 0.10 15.32 -4.50
N ASP A 19 -0.44 14.75 -5.58
CA ASP A 19 -1.78 14.13 -5.57
C ASP A 19 -1.86 13.00 -4.52
N ILE A 20 -0.79 12.22 -4.39
CA ILE A 20 -0.70 11.14 -3.41
C ILE A 20 -0.40 11.69 -2.01
N SER A 21 0.64 12.53 -1.89
CA SER A 21 1.14 13.01 -0.58
C SER A 21 0.18 13.97 0.12
N SER A 22 -0.64 14.71 -0.64
CA SER A 22 -1.70 15.57 -0.09
C SER A 22 -2.90 14.78 0.44
N GLY A 23 -3.00 13.49 0.12
CA GLY A 23 -4.14 12.65 0.48
C GLY A 23 -5.33 12.77 -0.47
N ALA A 24 -5.14 13.28 -1.70
CA ALA A 24 -6.23 13.51 -2.65
C ALA A 24 -6.78 12.21 -3.27
N VAL A 25 -6.07 11.09 -3.15
CA VAL A 25 -6.52 9.78 -3.66
C VAL A 25 -7.76 9.29 -2.90
N ALA A 26 -7.75 9.41 -1.57
CA ALA A 26 -8.86 8.98 -0.71
C ALA A 26 -10.21 9.64 -1.06
N PRO A 27 -10.34 10.99 -1.12
CA PRO A 27 -11.61 11.63 -1.47
C PRO A 27 -12.01 11.37 -2.93
N TRP A 28 -11.06 11.16 -3.85
CA TRP A 28 -11.38 10.76 -5.23
C TRP A 28 -12.04 9.37 -5.26
N MET A 29 -11.45 8.39 -4.57
CA MET A 29 -11.94 7.01 -4.49
C MET A 29 -13.32 6.94 -3.82
N LEU A 30 -13.49 7.64 -2.69
CA LEU A 30 -14.78 7.75 -2.00
C LEU A 30 -15.85 8.43 -2.86
N SER A 31 -15.50 9.47 -3.63
CA SER A 31 -16.44 10.13 -4.55
C SER A 31 -16.93 9.17 -5.63
N LEU A 32 -16.04 8.32 -6.15
CA LEU A 32 -16.38 7.34 -7.15
C LEU A 32 -17.28 6.23 -6.57
N GLU A 33 -16.92 5.69 -5.40
CA GLU A 33 -17.72 4.69 -4.69
C GLU A 33 -19.15 5.20 -4.45
N ASN A 34 -19.29 6.43 -3.94
CA ASN A 34 -20.60 7.05 -3.71
C ASN A 34 -21.40 7.24 -4.99
N THR A 35 -20.72 7.61 -6.09
CA THR A 35 -21.38 7.76 -7.39
C THR A 35 -21.91 6.43 -7.90
N ILE A 36 -21.11 5.37 -7.82
CA ILE A 36 -21.51 4.02 -8.23
C ILE A 36 -22.65 3.51 -7.36
N ASN A 37 -22.49 3.52 -6.04
CA ASN A 37 -23.50 3.02 -5.11
C ASN A 37 -24.83 3.78 -5.19
N GLY A 38 -24.79 5.08 -5.54
CA GLY A 38 -25.99 5.89 -5.79
C GLY A 38 -26.75 5.51 -7.07
N ASN A 39 -26.08 4.92 -8.07
CA ASN A 39 -26.67 4.56 -9.36
C ASN A 39 -26.89 3.05 -9.53
N ASP A 40 -26.14 2.21 -8.81
CA ASP A 40 -26.25 0.74 -8.79
C ASP A 40 -26.05 0.23 -7.35
N PRO A 41 -27.13 0.18 -6.54
CA PRO A 41 -27.05 -0.08 -5.10
C PRO A 41 -26.76 -1.55 -4.73
N GLY A 42 -26.17 -2.33 -5.63
CA GLY A 42 -25.86 -3.75 -5.46
C GLY A 42 -24.65 -4.04 -4.56
N ASN A 43 -23.98 -3.02 -4.02
CA ASN A 43 -22.76 -3.14 -3.20
C ASN A 43 -21.70 -4.03 -3.89
N LYS A 44 -21.49 -3.79 -5.17
CA LYS A 44 -20.57 -4.57 -6.00
C LYS A 44 -19.12 -4.13 -5.72
N PRO A 45 -18.15 -5.04 -5.76
CA PRO A 45 -16.75 -4.69 -5.58
C PRO A 45 -16.30 -3.69 -6.64
N MET A 46 -15.45 -2.76 -6.23
CA MET A 46 -14.76 -1.82 -7.10
C MET A 46 -13.28 -2.18 -7.14
N TYR A 47 -12.84 -2.69 -8.27
CA TYR A 47 -11.45 -3.01 -8.55
C TYR A 47 -10.75 -1.80 -9.14
N VAL A 48 -9.51 -1.58 -8.73
CA VAL A 48 -8.63 -0.61 -9.40
C VAL A 48 -7.56 -1.44 -10.08
N GLU A 49 -7.87 -1.95 -11.28
CA GLU A 49 -7.06 -2.99 -11.93
C GLU A 49 -5.71 -2.48 -12.42
N GLU A 50 -5.54 -1.16 -12.53
CA GLU A 50 -4.23 -0.56 -12.72
C GLU A 50 -4.04 0.72 -11.91
N VAL A 51 -2.95 0.74 -11.15
CA VAL A 51 -2.46 1.94 -10.48
C VAL A 51 -1.00 2.22 -10.78
N GLY A 52 -0.68 3.49 -10.93
CA GLY A 52 0.69 3.98 -11.07
C GLY A 52 0.73 5.49 -10.90
N TRP A 53 1.85 6.04 -10.48
CA TRP A 53 2.00 7.49 -10.42
C TRP A 53 2.56 8.01 -11.75
N LYS A 54 1.88 8.97 -12.39
CA LYS A 54 2.25 9.57 -13.69
C LYS A 54 2.91 10.94 -13.56
N TYR A 55 3.27 11.36 -12.36
CA TYR A 55 4.10 12.56 -12.21
C TYR A 55 5.42 12.40 -12.96
N GLY A 56 5.77 13.37 -13.81
CA GLY A 56 6.98 13.31 -14.63
C GLY A 56 6.95 12.26 -15.76
N TRP A 57 5.80 11.64 -16.06
CA TRP A 57 5.67 10.64 -17.12
C TRP A 57 6.03 11.21 -18.51
N ASP A 58 6.88 10.48 -19.23
CA ASP A 58 7.20 10.71 -20.63
C ASP A 58 6.17 10.02 -21.53
N SER A 59 5.24 10.81 -22.05
CA SER A 59 4.19 10.33 -22.95
C SER A 59 4.70 9.92 -24.33
N THR A 60 5.89 10.37 -24.74
CA THR A 60 6.47 10.02 -26.05
C THR A 60 6.93 8.57 -26.05
N ASN A 61 7.59 8.16 -24.97
CA ASN A 61 8.15 6.81 -24.84
C ASN A 61 7.27 5.87 -24.02
N ASP A 62 6.16 6.36 -23.47
CA ASP A 62 5.35 5.65 -22.47
C ASP A 62 6.25 5.13 -21.33
N ALA A 63 6.98 6.05 -20.71
CA ALA A 63 8.00 5.76 -19.72
C ALA A 63 7.80 6.62 -18.48
N GLN A 64 7.83 6.01 -17.30
CA GLN A 64 7.80 6.70 -16.03
C GLN A 64 9.23 6.71 -15.45
N PRO A 65 10.00 7.80 -15.64
CA PRO A 65 11.40 7.86 -15.22
C PRO A 65 11.58 7.69 -13.70
N HIS A 66 10.55 7.97 -12.90
CA HIS A 66 10.62 7.89 -11.45
C HIS A 66 10.37 6.48 -10.89
N VAL A 67 10.01 5.46 -11.68
CA VAL A 67 9.72 4.10 -11.13
C VAL A 67 10.89 3.46 -10.40
N SER A 68 12.12 3.92 -10.64
CA SER A 68 13.32 3.45 -9.96
C SER A 68 13.64 4.25 -8.69
N ASP A 69 12.93 5.35 -8.44
CA ASP A 69 13.18 6.23 -7.30
C ASP A 69 12.58 5.65 -6.02
N TYR A 70 13.27 5.86 -4.91
CA TYR A 70 12.76 5.52 -3.58
C TYR A 70 11.39 6.16 -3.30
N THR A 71 11.26 7.45 -3.64
CA THR A 71 10.07 8.26 -3.41
C THR A 71 8.86 7.74 -4.19
N TYR A 72 9.06 7.14 -5.37
CA TYR A 72 8.01 6.46 -6.11
C TYR A 72 7.47 5.29 -5.31
N GLY A 73 8.34 4.45 -4.73
CA GLY A 73 7.91 3.33 -3.88
C GLY A 73 7.15 3.75 -2.63
N LEU A 74 7.53 4.85 -1.99
CA LEU A 74 6.79 5.36 -0.82
C LEU A 74 5.42 5.91 -1.23
N ASN A 75 5.35 6.68 -2.32
CA ASN A 75 4.08 7.21 -2.83
C ASN A 75 3.14 6.09 -3.31
N MET A 76 3.66 5.07 -3.99
CA MET A 76 2.86 3.91 -4.37
C MET A 76 2.27 3.23 -3.14
N ALA A 77 3.04 2.99 -2.09
CA ALA A 77 2.51 2.40 -0.85
C ALA A 77 1.42 3.28 -0.20
N ALA A 78 1.65 4.59 -0.13
CA ALA A 78 0.64 5.54 0.38
C ALA A 78 -0.64 5.55 -0.46
N MET A 79 -0.53 5.46 -1.78
CA MET A 79 -1.67 5.35 -2.68
C MET A 79 -2.41 4.02 -2.47
N GLY A 80 -1.69 2.90 -2.32
CA GLY A 80 -2.28 1.60 -2.00
C GLY A 80 -3.08 1.61 -0.69
N ILE A 81 -2.52 2.21 0.36
CA ILE A 81 -3.21 2.41 1.65
C ILE A 81 -4.47 3.26 1.46
N GLN A 82 -4.37 4.40 0.78
CA GLN A 82 -5.52 5.28 0.54
C GLN A 82 -6.63 4.57 -0.23
N LEU A 83 -6.31 3.88 -1.32
CA LEU A 83 -7.31 3.17 -2.13
C LEU A 83 -7.99 2.08 -1.33
N ALA A 84 -7.22 1.24 -0.64
CA ALA A 84 -7.76 0.11 0.13
C ALA A 84 -8.64 0.59 1.31
N CYS A 85 -8.25 1.67 1.99
CA CYS A 85 -9.03 2.23 3.09
C CYS A 85 -10.29 3.00 2.66
N ASP A 86 -10.41 3.39 1.38
CA ASP A 86 -11.48 4.27 0.88
C ASP A 86 -12.37 3.64 -0.20
N GLY A 87 -12.39 2.31 -0.31
CA GLY A 87 -13.41 1.59 -1.07
C GLY A 87 -12.89 0.67 -2.20
N ALA A 88 -11.59 0.70 -2.51
CA ALA A 88 -11.04 -0.22 -3.49
C ALA A 88 -10.97 -1.64 -2.91
N SER A 89 -11.62 -2.60 -3.59
CA SER A 89 -11.61 -4.01 -3.23
C SER A 89 -10.27 -4.70 -3.55
N ALA A 90 -9.59 -4.24 -4.60
CA ALA A 90 -8.22 -4.64 -4.91
C ALA A 90 -7.52 -3.56 -5.74
N PRO A 91 -6.62 -2.77 -5.13
CA PRO A 91 -5.69 -1.93 -5.87
C PRO A 91 -4.60 -2.80 -6.51
N MET A 92 -4.49 -2.77 -7.84
CA MET A 92 -3.54 -3.58 -8.58
C MET A 92 -2.48 -2.70 -9.23
N ALA A 93 -1.22 -2.95 -8.88
CA ALA A 93 -0.09 -2.27 -9.47
C ALA A 93 -0.06 -2.47 -10.99
N SER A 94 0.14 -1.38 -11.73
CA SER A 94 0.36 -1.45 -13.17
C SER A 94 1.69 -2.14 -13.46
N ARG A 95 1.61 -3.23 -14.23
CA ARG A 95 2.73 -4.05 -14.74
C ARG A 95 3.61 -4.67 -13.66
N LEU A 96 3.81 -5.97 -13.75
CA LEU A 96 4.83 -6.65 -12.94
C LEU A 96 6.24 -6.39 -13.51
N ALA A 97 6.40 -6.52 -14.83
CA ALA A 97 7.65 -6.30 -15.55
C ALA A 97 7.40 -5.37 -16.74
N ASP A 98 8.39 -4.56 -17.13
CA ASP A 98 8.39 -4.01 -18.49
C ASP A 98 9.10 -4.96 -19.45
N LEU A 99 8.42 -5.31 -20.54
CA LEU A 99 8.97 -6.16 -21.60
C LEU A 99 9.15 -5.38 -22.91
N GLY A 100 8.89 -4.06 -22.91
CA GLY A 100 9.08 -3.18 -24.07
C GLY A 100 10.24 -2.20 -23.88
N SER A 101 10.91 -1.84 -24.97
CA SER A 101 11.86 -0.72 -25.03
C SER A 101 11.33 0.30 -26.04
N PRO A 102 11.29 1.62 -25.75
CA PRO A 102 11.93 2.34 -24.63
C PRO A 102 11.04 2.51 -23.37
N LYS A 103 10.03 1.65 -23.17
CA LYS A 103 9.10 1.77 -22.04
C LYS A 103 9.79 1.53 -20.71
N VAL A 104 9.41 2.29 -19.69
CA VAL A 104 9.95 2.18 -18.33
C VAL A 104 8.81 2.21 -17.32
N TRP A 105 8.31 1.02 -16.99
CA TRP A 105 7.28 0.77 -15.98
C TRP A 105 7.57 -0.53 -15.24
N GLY A 106 6.73 -0.93 -14.28
CA GLY A 106 6.84 -2.23 -13.64
C GLY A 106 7.87 -2.31 -12.52
N MET A 107 7.84 -3.43 -11.80
CA MET A 107 8.65 -3.67 -10.60
C MET A 107 10.09 -4.06 -10.93
N TYR A 108 10.37 -4.47 -12.15
CA TYR A 108 11.71 -4.70 -12.68
C TYR A 108 11.72 -4.50 -14.20
N ASP A 109 12.93 -4.37 -14.77
CA ASP A 109 13.11 -4.30 -16.22
C ASP A 109 13.30 -5.70 -16.80
N GLY A 110 12.29 -6.21 -17.53
CA GLY A 110 12.38 -7.49 -18.21
C GLY A 110 12.90 -7.40 -19.65
N ALA A 111 13.04 -6.20 -20.22
CA ALA A 111 13.52 -5.99 -21.60
C ALA A 111 14.99 -5.57 -21.68
N GLY A 112 15.48 -4.80 -20.71
CA GLY A 112 16.84 -4.27 -20.66
C GLY A 112 17.87 -5.19 -20.00
N GLY A 113 17.46 -6.36 -19.51
CA GLY A 113 18.34 -7.37 -18.93
C GLY A 113 18.69 -7.18 -17.44
N ASP A 114 18.29 -6.06 -16.82
CA ASP A 114 18.41 -5.84 -15.37
C ASP A 114 17.12 -6.25 -14.65
N THR A 115 17.11 -7.48 -14.13
CA THR A 115 15.98 -8.05 -13.39
C THR A 115 15.96 -7.64 -11.91
N SER A 116 16.79 -6.67 -11.50
CA SER A 116 16.78 -6.16 -10.13
C SER A 116 15.42 -5.56 -9.80
N LEU A 117 14.87 -5.92 -8.63
CA LEU A 117 13.62 -5.34 -8.15
C LEU A 117 13.83 -3.85 -7.84
N ARG A 118 12.97 -3.01 -8.41
CA ARG A 118 12.92 -1.58 -8.14
C ARG A 118 12.35 -1.33 -6.74
N PRO A 119 12.65 -0.17 -6.12
CA PRO A 119 12.26 0.10 -4.73
C PRO A 119 10.77 -0.09 -4.45
N TRP A 120 9.90 0.28 -5.38
CA TRP A 120 8.46 0.15 -5.21
C TRP A 120 7.95 -1.29 -5.20
N SER A 121 8.70 -2.26 -5.74
CA SER A 121 8.40 -3.69 -5.58
C SER A 121 8.38 -4.07 -4.09
N TYR A 122 9.37 -3.60 -3.34
CA TYR A 122 9.50 -3.90 -1.91
C TYR A 122 8.30 -3.39 -1.11
N SER A 123 7.95 -2.11 -1.27
CA SER A 123 6.85 -1.50 -0.53
C SER A 123 5.49 -2.06 -0.92
N TRP A 124 5.31 -2.46 -2.19
CA TRP A 124 4.10 -3.14 -2.64
C TRP A 124 4.02 -4.58 -2.14
N THR A 125 5.14 -5.31 -2.08
CA THR A 125 5.20 -6.65 -1.48
C THR A 125 4.84 -6.61 0.01
N MET A 126 5.32 -5.62 0.76
CA MET A 126 4.92 -5.42 2.16
C MET A 126 3.39 -5.36 2.29
N LEU A 127 2.70 -4.59 1.44
CA LEU A 127 1.25 -4.49 1.48
C LEU A 127 0.56 -5.80 1.06
N THR A 128 1.01 -6.44 -0.02
CA THR A 128 0.32 -7.63 -0.55
C THR A 128 0.48 -8.88 0.32
N GLN A 129 1.59 -9.04 1.03
CA GLN A 129 1.76 -10.17 1.97
C GLN A 129 1.01 -9.96 3.28
N ALA A 130 0.99 -8.74 3.80
CA ALA A 130 0.42 -8.46 5.12
C ALA A 130 -1.11 -8.22 5.12
N PHE A 131 -1.71 -8.01 3.95
CA PHE A 131 -3.15 -7.76 3.81
C PHE A 131 -3.75 -8.75 2.81
N PRO A 132 -3.84 -10.05 3.20
CA PRO A 132 -4.30 -11.09 2.31
C PRO A 132 -5.80 -10.95 2.00
N LYS A 133 -6.25 -11.73 1.02
CA LYS A 133 -7.67 -11.89 0.71
C LYS A 133 -8.48 -12.20 1.98
N ASP A 134 -9.66 -11.60 2.07
CA ASP A 134 -10.62 -11.72 3.17
C ASP A 134 -10.16 -11.11 4.51
N ALA A 135 -9.03 -10.41 4.54
CA ALA A 135 -8.68 -9.55 5.68
C ALA A 135 -9.72 -8.44 5.85
N THR A 136 -10.12 -8.19 7.09
CA THR A 136 -10.90 -6.99 7.44
C THR A 136 -9.96 -5.82 7.57
N LEU A 137 -10.15 -4.80 6.75
CA LEU A 137 -9.39 -3.55 6.82
C LEU A 137 -10.06 -2.55 7.76
N TYR A 138 -9.24 -1.79 8.48
CA TYR A 138 -9.67 -0.70 9.34
C TYR A 138 -8.91 0.56 8.96
N LYS A 139 -9.65 1.66 8.84
CA LYS A 139 -9.13 2.99 8.57
C LYS A 139 -9.10 3.81 9.88
N PRO A 140 -7.95 3.94 10.56
CA PRO A 140 -7.85 4.79 11.74
C PRO A 140 -7.84 6.28 11.33
N THR A 141 -8.02 7.16 12.32
CA THR A 141 -7.72 8.58 12.14
C THR A 141 -6.23 8.74 11.83
N GLN A 142 -5.91 9.49 10.78
CA GLN A 142 -4.55 9.63 10.30
C GLN A 142 -4.16 11.13 10.17
N PRO A 143 -2.94 11.53 10.57
CA PRO A 143 -2.43 12.87 10.32
C PRO A 143 -2.32 13.21 8.83
N THR A 144 -2.26 14.50 8.49
CA THR A 144 -1.99 14.93 7.11
C THR A 144 -0.68 14.33 6.59
N SER A 145 -0.72 13.72 5.40
CA SER A 145 0.43 13.08 4.73
C SER A 145 1.06 11.91 5.51
N VAL A 146 0.32 11.36 6.48
CA VAL A 146 0.62 10.09 7.12
C VAL A 146 -0.56 9.17 6.85
N PHE A 147 -0.32 8.07 6.17
CA PHE A 147 -1.38 7.15 5.74
C PHE A 147 -1.24 5.84 6.48
N THR A 148 -2.32 5.40 7.12
CA THR A 148 -2.31 4.21 7.97
C THR A 148 -3.42 3.25 7.57
N MET A 149 -3.08 1.97 7.47
CA MET A 149 -4.03 0.87 7.28
C MET A 149 -3.80 -0.20 8.34
N LEU A 150 -4.88 -0.63 9.00
CA LEU A 150 -4.86 -1.82 9.85
C LEU A 150 -5.62 -2.94 9.17
N GLY A 151 -5.17 -4.17 9.37
CA GLY A 151 -5.78 -5.36 8.80
C GLY A 151 -5.86 -6.44 9.86
N SER A 152 -6.93 -7.23 9.84
CA SER A 152 -6.98 -8.47 10.62
C SER A 152 -7.59 -9.62 9.84
N ILE A 153 -7.10 -10.82 10.11
CA ILE A 153 -7.66 -12.06 9.59
C ILE A 153 -7.82 -13.05 10.75
N GLY A 154 -8.81 -13.94 10.66
CA GLY A 154 -9.16 -14.85 11.74
C GLY A 154 -10.01 -14.19 12.84
N SER A 155 -10.17 -14.87 13.97
CA SER A 155 -11.07 -14.44 15.05
C SER A 155 -10.59 -14.90 16.43
N GLY A 156 -11.08 -14.25 17.49
CA GLY A 156 -10.70 -14.61 18.87
C GLY A 156 -9.18 -14.60 19.08
N SER A 157 -8.65 -15.69 19.62
CA SER A 157 -7.22 -15.89 19.87
C SER A 157 -6.39 -16.24 18.62
N SER A 158 -7.02 -16.69 17.53
CA SER A 158 -6.36 -16.94 16.24
C SER A 158 -6.38 -15.72 15.31
N ARG A 159 -6.79 -14.56 15.82
CA ARG A 159 -6.77 -13.31 15.04
C ARG A 159 -5.32 -12.85 14.86
N HIS A 160 -4.93 -12.66 13.61
CA HIS A 160 -3.68 -12.01 13.20
C HIS A 160 -3.93 -10.55 12.83
N TRP A 161 -2.90 -9.72 12.94
CA TRP A 161 -2.94 -8.28 12.77
C TRP A 161 -1.79 -7.80 11.89
N SER A 162 -2.11 -6.82 11.05
CA SER A 162 -1.15 -6.04 10.28
C SER A 162 -1.41 -4.54 10.47
N ILE A 163 -0.34 -3.75 10.53
CA ILE A 163 -0.37 -2.29 10.59
C ILE A 163 0.62 -1.78 9.55
N ALA A 164 0.14 -1.06 8.54
CA ALA A 164 0.99 -0.33 7.59
C ALA A 164 0.86 1.17 7.84
N VAL A 165 2.00 1.87 7.91
CA VAL A 165 2.07 3.33 8.05
C VAL A 165 3.07 3.87 7.04
N ALA A 166 2.61 4.71 6.13
CA ALA A 166 3.45 5.50 5.22
C ALA A 166 3.49 6.96 5.71
N ASN A 167 4.67 7.44 6.09
CA ASN A 167 4.91 8.80 6.56
C ASN A 167 5.63 9.61 5.48
N LEU A 168 4.90 10.46 4.77
CA LEU A 168 5.43 11.31 3.71
C LEU A 168 5.80 12.71 4.23
N THR A 169 5.84 12.90 5.55
CA THR A 169 6.24 14.17 6.17
C THR A 169 7.75 14.24 6.38
N SER A 170 8.25 15.44 6.69
CA SER A 170 9.64 15.68 7.08
C SER A 170 9.93 15.38 8.56
N ASN A 171 8.95 14.89 9.32
CA ASN A 171 9.09 14.61 10.76
C ASN A 171 8.75 13.16 11.08
N THR A 172 9.30 12.63 12.17
CA THR A 172 8.86 11.35 12.71
C THR A 172 7.40 11.44 13.16
N SER A 173 6.59 10.44 12.80
CA SER A 173 5.21 10.29 13.24
C SER A 173 5.11 9.16 14.26
N THR A 174 4.51 9.43 15.41
CA THR A 174 4.25 8.42 16.45
C THR A 174 2.75 8.20 16.57
N GLN A 175 2.33 6.93 16.48
CA GLN A 175 0.93 6.52 16.57
C GLN A 175 0.78 5.34 17.52
N THR A 176 -0.36 5.26 18.21
CA THR A 176 -0.71 4.14 19.09
C THR A 176 -2.00 3.51 18.59
N PHE A 177 -2.00 2.19 18.44
CA PHE A 177 -3.14 1.40 18.01
C PHE A 177 -3.51 0.38 19.08
N THR A 178 -4.77 0.33 19.47
CA THR A 178 -5.28 -0.73 20.34
C THR A 178 -5.76 -1.88 19.47
N LEU A 179 -5.08 -3.02 19.55
CA LEU A 179 -5.42 -4.22 18.79
C LEU A 179 -6.17 -5.21 19.69
N PRO A 180 -7.46 -5.50 19.45
CA PRO A 180 -8.20 -6.48 20.24
C PRO A 180 -7.55 -7.87 20.26
N ASN A 181 -7.55 -8.51 21.43
CA ASN A 181 -7.01 -9.87 21.67
C ASN A 181 -5.52 -10.02 21.26
N SER A 182 -4.74 -8.95 21.38
CA SER A 182 -3.33 -8.93 20.98
C SER A 182 -2.35 -8.84 22.15
N ALA A 183 -2.79 -8.80 23.41
CA ALA A 183 -1.89 -8.60 24.54
C ALA A 183 -0.71 -9.59 24.53
N GLY A 184 0.52 -9.07 24.54
CA GLY A 184 1.75 -9.88 24.46
C GLY A 184 2.06 -10.50 23.09
N ARG A 185 1.25 -10.23 22.06
CA ARG A 185 1.48 -10.67 20.68
C ARG A 185 2.66 -9.91 20.09
N THR A 186 3.52 -10.62 19.38
CA THR A 186 4.70 -10.06 18.74
C THR A 186 4.43 -9.91 17.24
N LEU A 187 4.66 -8.71 16.72
CA LEU A 187 4.56 -8.39 15.29
C LEU A 187 5.97 -8.19 14.73
N HIS A 188 6.21 -8.73 13.54
CA HIS A 188 7.42 -8.53 12.77
C HIS A 188 7.40 -7.16 12.08
N ALA A 189 8.49 -6.42 12.22
CA ALA A 189 8.63 -5.08 11.68
C ALA A 189 9.44 -5.10 10.39
N TYR A 190 8.86 -4.53 9.32
CA TYR A 190 9.46 -4.37 8.01
C TYR A 190 9.53 -2.87 7.71
N ARG A 191 10.71 -2.39 7.34
CA ARG A 191 10.95 -0.97 7.09
C ARG A 191 11.31 -0.73 5.64
N TYR A 192 10.73 0.33 5.11
CA TYR A 192 11.09 0.93 3.83
C TYR A 192 11.62 2.33 4.14
N VAL A 193 12.94 2.45 4.18
CA VAL A 193 13.69 3.68 4.45
C VAL A 193 14.70 3.86 3.31
N ASP A 194 15.01 5.11 2.96
CA ASP A 194 15.98 5.33 1.88
C ASP A 194 17.35 4.73 2.24
N GLY A 195 17.98 4.07 1.26
CA GLY A 195 19.19 3.28 1.43
C GLY A 195 19.06 2.02 2.32
N THR A 196 17.94 1.78 3.01
CA THR A 196 17.77 0.67 3.96
C THR A 196 16.48 -0.10 3.69
N ARG A 197 16.60 -1.23 2.98
CA ARG A 197 15.51 -2.17 2.65
C ARG A 197 16.01 -3.59 2.83
N ALA A 198 15.74 -4.19 3.99
CA ALA A 198 16.24 -5.52 4.32
C ALA A 198 15.50 -6.57 3.51
N THR A 199 16.22 -7.42 2.79
CA THR A 199 15.62 -8.50 2.00
C THR A 199 16.06 -9.88 2.49
N ASN A 200 15.21 -10.88 2.25
CA ASN A 200 15.57 -12.28 2.42
C ASN A 200 16.40 -12.77 1.22
N SER A 201 16.76 -14.06 1.20
CA SER A 201 17.57 -14.66 0.12
C SER A 201 16.92 -14.57 -1.27
N ASP A 202 15.60 -14.42 -1.33
CA ASP A 202 14.81 -14.36 -2.56
C ASP A 202 14.54 -12.91 -3.01
N GLY A 203 15.04 -11.91 -2.26
CA GLY A 203 14.87 -10.49 -2.57
C GLY A 203 13.57 -9.88 -2.05
N PHE A 204 12.76 -10.62 -1.29
CA PHE A 204 11.53 -10.11 -0.66
C PHE A 204 11.81 -9.40 0.66
N PRO A 205 10.91 -8.50 1.13
CA PRO A 205 11.05 -7.83 2.41
C PRO A 205 11.34 -8.81 3.55
N ALA A 206 12.36 -8.50 4.34
CA ALA A 206 12.71 -9.21 5.55
C ALA A 206 12.48 -8.33 6.77
N SER A 207 12.02 -8.95 7.86
CA SER A 207 11.82 -8.25 9.11
C SER A 207 13.17 -7.83 9.71
N THR A 208 13.24 -6.59 10.21
CA THR A 208 14.45 -6.03 10.84
C THR A 208 14.48 -6.21 12.35
N ASP A 209 13.33 -6.42 12.97
CA ASP A 209 13.09 -6.41 14.42
C ASP A 209 11.60 -6.72 14.69
N THR A 210 11.20 -6.74 15.95
CA THR A 210 9.84 -7.06 16.38
C THR A 210 9.29 -6.03 17.36
N VAL A 211 7.97 -5.83 17.33
CA VAL A 211 7.23 -5.01 18.30
C VAL A 211 6.24 -5.91 19.03
N THR A 212 6.24 -5.89 20.37
CA THR A 212 5.28 -6.64 21.18
C THR A 212 4.19 -5.72 21.69
N ALA A 213 2.93 -6.11 21.47
CA ALA A 213 1.78 -5.39 22.01
C ALA A 213 1.77 -5.41 23.54
N ALA A 214 1.45 -4.27 24.14
CA ALA A 214 1.35 -4.11 25.58
C ALA A 214 0.23 -4.99 26.18
N SER A 215 0.15 -5.07 27.51
CA SER A 215 -0.84 -5.91 28.21
C SER A 215 -2.30 -5.52 27.95
N ASN A 216 -2.54 -4.27 27.54
CA ASN A 216 -3.85 -3.77 27.11
C ASN A 216 -4.10 -3.93 25.59
N GLY A 217 -3.16 -4.53 24.86
CA GLY A 217 -3.22 -4.70 23.40
C GLY A 217 -2.74 -3.47 22.62
N ASP A 218 -2.18 -2.46 23.27
CA ASP A 218 -1.64 -1.29 22.57
C ASP A 218 -0.32 -1.60 21.87
N VAL A 219 -0.19 -1.10 20.65
CA VAL A 219 1.02 -1.09 19.86
C VAL A 219 1.34 0.36 19.51
N THR A 220 2.42 0.89 20.09
CA THR A 220 2.95 2.22 19.74
C THR A 220 4.06 2.07 18.72
N VAL A 221 3.96 2.82 17.62
CA VAL A 221 4.95 2.83 16.55
C VAL A 221 5.47 4.24 16.33
N SER A 222 6.77 4.34 16.05
CA SER A 222 7.40 5.58 15.57
C SER A 222 7.96 5.32 14.18
N VAL A 223 7.46 6.10 13.21
CA VAL A 223 7.80 5.97 11.79
C VAL A 223 8.57 7.21 11.38
N ALA A 224 9.80 7.02 10.91
CA ALA A 224 10.68 8.12 10.53
C ALA A 224 10.07 8.98 9.41
N ALA A 225 10.58 10.20 9.26
CA ALA A 225 10.27 11.05 8.12
C ALA A 225 10.54 10.31 6.79
N ASP A 226 9.73 10.58 5.77
CA ASP A 226 9.87 10.03 4.42
C ASP A 226 10.11 8.51 4.40
N SER A 227 9.29 7.75 5.14
CA SER A 227 9.47 6.30 5.29
C SER A 227 8.16 5.55 5.49
N MET A 228 8.23 4.22 5.36
CA MET A 228 7.12 3.33 5.67
C MET A 228 7.54 2.24 6.66
N LEU A 229 6.63 1.93 7.58
CA LEU A 229 6.69 0.80 8.49
C LEU A 229 5.50 -0.12 8.21
N LEU A 230 5.78 -1.43 8.16
CA LEU A 230 4.77 -2.47 8.30
C LEU A 230 5.08 -3.27 9.55
N LEU A 231 4.08 -3.48 10.39
CA LEU A 231 4.08 -4.50 11.43
C LEU A 231 3.10 -5.60 11.02
N SER A 232 3.49 -6.86 11.13
CA SER A 232 2.55 -7.98 10.90
C SER A 232 2.96 -9.22 11.68
N ASP A 233 1.98 -9.99 12.13
CA ASP A 233 2.17 -11.36 12.63
C ASP A 233 1.51 -12.41 11.70
N ILE A 234 1.21 -12.00 10.46
CA ILE A 234 0.87 -12.90 9.37
C ILE A 234 2.19 -13.34 8.75
N ASP A 235 2.43 -14.65 8.71
CA ASP A 235 3.59 -15.20 8.01
C ASP A 235 3.45 -14.92 6.50
N GLY A 236 4.46 -14.27 5.93
CA GLY A 236 4.59 -14.02 4.48
C GLY A 236 5.15 -15.21 3.72
#